data_AF-A0A971AEA0-F1
#
_entry.id   AF-A0A971AEA0-F1
#
_cell.length_a   1.000
_cell.length_b   1.000
_cell.length_c   1.000
_cell.angle_alpha   90.00
_cell.angle_beta   90.00
_cell.angle_gamma   90.00
#
_symmetry.space_group_name_H-M   'P 1'
#
loop_
_entity.id
_entity.type
_entity.pdbx_description
1 polymer ?
#
loop_
_entity_poly.entity_id
_entity_poly.type
_entity_poly.pdbx_seq_one_letter_code
_entity_poly.pdbx_strand_id
1 'polypeptide(L)'
;MQEKVDKKFKLGLISDTTKIGVIDDDRKVLPICFLCNLVPQEGMRSGFFLKGVFICTQCEQEIISSNVEEPEKYNIAIAKLREILFKKGPGKLLPEPNQ
;
A
#
# COMPACT_ATOMS: atom_id res chain seq x y z
N MET A 1 -36.09 -37.34 4.01
CA MET A 1 -36.75 -36.03 4.13
C MET A 1 -35.63 -35.00 4.26
N GLN A 2 -35.09 -34.45 3.16
CA GLN A 2 -35.57 -33.24 2.45
C GLN A 2 -35.84 -32.09 3.44
N GLU A 3 -35.25 -30.90 3.33
CA GLU A 3 -35.25 -30.05 2.13
C GLU A 3 -34.11 -29.01 2.11
N LYS A 4 -33.66 -28.71 0.88
CA LYS A 4 -32.82 -27.59 0.49
C LYS A 4 -33.67 -26.32 0.40
N VAL A 5 -33.12 -25.16 0.75
CA VAL A 5 -33.71 -23.86 0.37
C VAL A 5 -32.66 -23.05 -0.39
N ASP A 6 -32.76 -23.15 -1.70
CA ASP A 6 -32.11 -22.31 -2.70
C ASP A 6 -32.59 -20.86 -2.59
N LYS A 7 -31.68 -19.92 -2.37
CA LYS A 7 -31.93 -18.49 -2.65
C LYS A 7 -31.22 -18.08 -3.94
N LYS A 8 -31.97 -18.23 -5.03
CA LYS A 8 -31.73 -17.58 -6.33
C LYS A 8 -31.64 -16.06 -6.15
N PHE A 9 -30.48 -15.46 -6.38
CA PHE A 9 -30.39 -14.03 -6.64
C PHE A 9 -30.55 -13.80 -8.15
N LYS A 10 -31.66 -13.16 -8.52
CA LYS A 10 -32.05 -12.88 -9.90
C LYS A 10 -31.14 -11.82 -10.51
N LEU A 11 -30.55 -12.13 -11.67
CA LEU A 11 -30.10 -11.14 -12.64
C LEU A 11 -31.30 -10.29 -13.08
N GLY A 12 -31.14 -8.98 -13.08
CA GLY A 12 -32.13 -8.04 -13.58
C GLY A 12 -31.49 -6.74 -14.07
N LEU A 13 -31.37 -6.66 -15.40
CA LEU A 13 -31.57 -5.49 -16.25
C LEU A 13 -30.59 -4.29 -16.17
N ILE A 14 -29.74 -4.27 -17.20
CA ILE A 14 -29.13 -3.13 -17.89
C ILE A 14 -29.97 -1.84 -17.88
N SER A 15 -29.31 -0.72 -17.58
CA SER A 15 -29.76 0.62 -17.96
C SER A 15 -28.58 1.34 -18.61
N ASP A 16 -28.75 1.69 -19.88
CA ASP A 16 -27.81 2.40 -20.73
C ASP A 16 -27.19 3.63 -20.06
N THR A 17 -25.90 3.56 -19.76
CA THR A 17 -25.01 4.72 -19.84
C THR A 17 -23.71 4.21 -20.41
N THR A 18 -23.27 4.82 -21.50
CA THR A 18 -21.97 4.63 -22.14
C THR A 18 -20.86 4.71 -21.09
N LYS A 19 -20.44 3.57 -20.53
CA LYS A 19 -19.21 3.48 -19.75
C LYS A 19 -18.13 2.99 -20.69
N ILE A 20 -17.31 3.95 -21.09
CA ILE A 20 -15.99 3.76 -21.70
C ILE A 20 -15.38 2.49 -21.10
N GLY A 21 -15.26 1.45 -21.91
CA GLY A 21 -14.62 0.21 -21.51
C GLY A 21 -13.21 0.54 -21.07
N VAL A 22 -12.98 0.51 -19.75
CA VAL A 22 -11.63 0.57 -19.20
C VAL A 22 -10.93 -0.67 -19.71
N ILE A 23 -9.89 -0.47 -20.51
CA ILE A 23 -8.95 -1.53 -20.84
C ILE A 23 -8.37 -1.96 -19.48
N ASP A 24 -8.67 -3.18 -19.03
CA ASP A 24 -7.96 -3.81 -17.91
C ASP A 24 -6.52 -4.08 -18.40
N ASP A 25 -5.74 -3.00 -18.41
CA ASP A 25 -4.30 -3.09 -18.46
C ASP A 25 -3.85 -3.55 -17.07
N ASP A 26 -3.71 -4.86 -16.92
CA ASP A 26 -3.21 -5.54 -15.72
C ASP A 26 -1.76 -5.15 -15.36
N ARG A 27 -1.15 -4.19 -16.09
CA ARG A 27 0.21 -3.69 -15.88
C ARG A 27 0.24 -2.42 -15.02
N LYS A 28 -0.49 -2.41 -13.91
CA LYS A 28 -0.48 -1.29 -12.96
C LYS A 28 0.64 -1.48 -11.93
N VAL A 29 1.55 -0.50 -11.85
CA VAL A 29 2.52 -0.42 -10.75
C VAL A 29 1.82 0.21 -9.56
N LEU A 30 1.55 -0.60 -8.53
CA LEU A 30 0.91 -0.15 -7.31
C LEU A 30 1.98 0.09 -6.21
N PRO A 31 1.85 1.17 -5.42
CA PRO A 31 2.78 1.42 -4.34
C PRO A 31 2.53 0.44 -3.19
N ILE A 32 3.59 -0.15 -2.68
CA ILE A 32 3.55 -0.99 -1.48
C ILE A 32 4.17 -0.19 -0.34
N CYS A 33 3.43 0.00 0.75
CA CYS A 33 3.96 0.66 1.94
C CYS A 33 5.10 -0.18 2.55
N PHE A 34 6.25 0.45 2.78
CA PHE A 34 7.41 -0.23 3.35
C PHE A 34 7.21 -0.73 4.78
N LEU A 35 6.31 -0.10 5.54
CA LEU A 35 6.06 -0.45 6.93
C LEU A 35 5.00 -1.54 7.10
N CYS A 36 3.88 -1.46 6.38
CA CYS A 36 2.79 -2.42 6.52
C CYS A 36 2.70 -3.45 5.37
N ASN A 37 3.49 -3.30 4.31
CA ASN A 37 3.48 -4.16 3.11
C ASN A 37 2.13 -4.25 2.39
N LEU A 38 1.24 -3.27 2.60
CA LEU A 38 -0.06 -3.18 1.94
C LEU A 38 -0.05 -2.17 0.81
N VAL A 39 -0.89 -2.41 -0.19
CA VAL A 39 -1.24 -1.42 -1.21
C VAL A 39 -2.40 -0.58 -0.68
N PRO A 40 -2.26 0.75 -0.54
CA PRO A 40 -3.36 1.59 -0.09
C PRO A 40 -4.45 1.70 -1.18
N GLN A 41 -5.70 1.87 -0.75
CA GLN A 41 -6.86 1.90 -1.64
C GLN A 41 -6.81 3.04 -2.66
N GLU A 42 -6.26 4.19 -2.29
CA GLU A 42 -6.10 5.35 -3.19
C GLU A 42 -4.76 5.34 -3.95
N GLY A 43 -4.00 4.23 -3.87
CA GLY A 43 -2.70 4.09 -4.51
C GLY A 43 -1.71 5.15 -4.06
N MET A 44 -0.98 5.75 -5.02
CA MET A 44 0.10 6.71 -4.71
C MET A 44 -0.37 7.99 -4.02
N ARG A 45 -1.67 8.31 -4.08
CA ARG A 45 -2.23 9.48 -3.38
C ARG A 45 -2.27 9.31 -1.87
N SER A 46 -2.34 8.07 -1.38
CA SER A 46 -2.45 7.76 0.05
C SER A 46 -1.08 7.50 0.66
N GLY A 47 -0.18 8.49 0.59
CA GLY A 47 1.12 8.39 1.23
C GLY A 47 2.18 9.32 0.65
N PHE A 48 3.42 9.09 1.05
CA PHE A 48 4.58 9.86 0.62
C PHE A 48 5.81 8.98 0.38
N PHE A 49 6.80 9.51 -0.34
CA PHE A 49 8.09 8.85 -0.53
C PHE A 49 9.15 9.47 0.38
N LEU A 50 9.90 8.61 1.06
CA LEU A 50 11.06 9.00 1.88
C LEU A 50 12.20 8.04 1.60
N LYS A 51 13.38 8.56 1.24
CA LYS A 51 14.61 7.76 1.02
C LYS A 51 14.43 6.59 0.02
N GLY A 52 13.51 6.72 -0.94
CA GLY A 52 13.25 5.70 -1.97
C GLY A 52 12.32 4.57 -1.51
N VAL A 53 11.61 4.75 -0.40
CA VAL A 53 10.51 3.87 0.01
C VAL A 53 9.20 4.64 0.09
N PHE A 54 8.09 3.97 -0.17
CA PHE A 54 6.74 4.53 -0.04
C PHE A 54 6.17 4.23 1.35
N ILE A 55 5.54 5.22 1.98
CA ILE A 55 4.88 5.11 3.29
C ILE A 55 3.43 5.55 3.11
N CYS A 56 2.47 4.68 3.45
CA CYS A 56 1.06 5.02 3.33
C CYS A 56 0.60 5.99 4.41
N THR A 57 -0.51 6.71 4.16
CA THR A 57 -1.07 7.69 5.09
C THR A 57 -1.36 7.11 6.47
N GLN A 58 -1.81 5.86 6.58
CA GLN A 58 -2.05 5.24 7.89
C GLN A 58 -0.75 5.13 8.72
N CYS A 59 0.32 4.60 8.12
CA CYS A 59 1.60 4.48 8.81
C CYS A 59 2.26 5.85 9.06
N GLU A 60 2.04 6.82 8.17
CA GLU A 60 2.42 8.22 8.39
C GLU A 60 1.77 8.77 9.65
N GLN A 61 0.44 8.66 9.77
CA GLN A 61 -0.31 9.15 10.92
C GLN A 61 0.19 8.52 12.22
N GLU A 62 0.43 7.21 12.24
CA GLU A 62 0.99 6.52 13.41
C GLU A 62 2.36 7.07 13.85
N ILE A 63 3.20 7.48 12.90
CA ILE A 63 4.52 8.05 13.21
C ILE A 63 4.35 9.46 13.76
N ILE A 64 3.61 10.31 13.07
CA ILE A 64 3.50 11.74 13.43
C ILE A 64 2.64 11.98 14.66
N SER A 65 1.71 11.06 14.98
CA SER A 65 0.88 11.13 16.18
C SER A 65 1.57 10.56 17.43
N SER A 66 2.81 10.05 17.31
CA SER A 66 3.53 9.51 18.45
C SER A 66 3.95 10.62 19.43
N ASN A 67 3.76 10.37 20.73
CA ASN A 67 4.06 11.33 21.80
C ASN A 67 5.08 10.72 22.79
N VAL A 68 6.01 11.53 23.27
CA VAL A 68 7.04 11.16 24.26
C VAL A 68 6.41 10.70 25.59
N GLU A 69 5.21 11.17 25.92
CA GLU A 69 4.44 10.73 27.09
C GLU A 69 4.04 9.25 27.01
N GLU A 70 4.03 8.67 25.82
CA GLU A 70 3.76 7.25 25.55
C GLU A 70 5.04 6.56 25.04
N PRO A 71 5.98 6.22 25.94
CA PRO A 71 7.34 5.81 25.55
C PRO A 71 7.37 4.58 24.65
N GLU A 72 6.44 3.64 24.81
CA GLU A 72 6.34 2.47 23.93
C GLU A 72 6.02 2.86 22.48
N LYS A 73 4.97 3.67 22.27
CA LYS A 73 4.57 4.15 20.93
C LYS A 73 5.65 5.03 20.31
N TYR A 74 6.26 5.89 21.10
CA TYR A 74 7.37 6.74 20.67
C TYR A 74 8.57 5.92 20.21
N ASN A 75 8.99 4.93 21.00
CA ASN A 75 10.12 4.06 20.63
C ASN A 75 9.84 3.25 19.35
N ILE A 76 8.60 2.79 19.15
CA ILE A 76 8.18 2.14 17.91
C ILE A 76 8.28 3.11 16.72
N ALA A 77 7.80 4.35 16.85
CA ALA A 77 7.91 5.35 15.79
C ALA A 77 9.37 5.65 15.44
N ILE A 78 10.25 5.77 16.44
CA ILE A 78 11.69 5.95 16.24
C ILE A 78 12.32 4.74 15.54
N ALA A 79 11.93 3.51 15.90
CA ALA A 79 12.41 2.30 15.24
C ALA A 79 12.02 2.29 13.75
N LYS A 80 10.74 2.57 13.43
CA LYS A 80 10.25 2.69 12.04
C LYS A 80 11.04 3.74 11.25
N LEU A 81 11.27 4.93 11.83
CA LEU A 81 12.04 5.99 11.19
C LEU A 81 13.49 5.58 10.92
N ARG A 82 14.13 4.86 11.86
CA ARG A 82 15.49 4.35 11.67
C ARG A 82 15.55 3.36 10.51
N GLU A 83 14.59 2.46 10.40
CA GLU A 83 14.52 1.51 9.28
C GLU A 83 14.40 2.22 7.93
N ILE A 84 13.58 3.28 7.86
CA ILE A 84 13.40 4.06 6.63
C ILE A 84 14.66 4.84 6.25
N LEU A 85 15.23 5.59 7.19
CA LEU A 85 16.33 6.53 6.92
C LEU A 85 17.67 5.82 6.68
N PHE A 86 17.90 4.71 7.39
CA PHE A 86 19.16 3.97 7.35
C PHE A 86 19.07 2.68 6.54
N LYS A 87 17.99 2.48 5.76
CA LYS A 87 17.94 1.44 4.74
C LYS A 87 19.18 1.57 3.86
N LYS A 88 20.03 0.54 3.85
CA LYS A 88 21.08 0.41 2.83
C LYS A 88 20.34 0.48 1.49
N GLY A 89 20.59 1.53 0.72
CA GLY A 89 19.96 1.67 -0.60
C GLY A 89 20.21 0.42 -1.43
N PRO A 90 19.46 0.18 -2.52
CA PRO A 90 19.97 -0.75 -3.53
C PRO A 90 21.37 -0.23 -3.85
N GLY A 91 22.40 -1.01 -3.49
CA GLY A 91 23.77 -0.63 -3.80
C GLY A 91 23.76 -0.26 -5.27
N LYS A 92 24.37 0.87 -5.65
CA LYS A 92 24.61 1.10 -7.07
C LYS A 92 25.30 -0.17 -7.55
N LEU A 93 24.63 -0.98 -8.38
CA LEU A 93 25.34 -1.89 -9.26
C LEU A 93 26.15 -0.95 -10.15
N LEU A 94 27.34 -0.59 -9.68
CA LEU A 94 28.37 -0.08 -10.55
C LEU A 94 28.68 -1.27 -11.47
N PRO A 95 28.63 -1.08 -12.80
CA PRO A 95 29.05 -2.15 -13.69
C PRO A 95 30.46 -2.57 -13.28
N GLU A 96 30.66 -3.87 -13.10
CA GLU A 96 31.98 -4.41 -12.80
C GLU A 96 32.94 -3.94 -13.89
N PRO A 97 34.14 -3.43 -13.56
CA PRO A 97 35.10 -3.07 -14.58
C PRO A 97 35.42 -4.34 -15.37
N ASN A 98 35.12 -4.30 -16.68
CA ASN A 98 35.44 -5.36 -17.62
C ASN A 98 36.90 -5.80 -17.39
N GLN A 99 37.07 -7.05 -16.98
CA GLN A 99 38.36 -7.73 -16.96
C GLN A 99 38.82 -8.04 -18.39
#